data_AF-A0A9E2CQF5-F1
#
_entry.id   AF-A0A9E2CQF5-F1
#
_cell.length_a   1.000
_cell.length_b   1.000
_cell.length_c   1.000
_cell.angle_alpha   90.00
_cell.angle_beta   90.00
_cell.angle_gamma   90.00
#
_symmetry.space_group_name_H-M   'P 1'
#
loop_
_entity.id
_entity.type
_entity.pdbx_description
1 polymer ?
#
loop_
_entity_poly.entity_id
_entity_poly.type
_entity_poly.pdbx_seq_one_letter_code
_entity_poly.pdbx_strand_id
1 'polypeptide(L)'
;MTRKKASEPAVSPAAVYAHKHFAPRASAGMVARDRLLQGLAAAADVRIVVLQAPAGHGKSTTLLQIKQGCEARGVPTAWLTLDDADNEPR
;
A
#
# COMPACT_ATOMS: atom_id res chain seq x y z
N MET A 1 -47.48 6.74 17.70
CA MET A 1 -46.23 7.47 17.40
C MET A 1 -45.11 6.45 17.25
N THR A 2 -44.87 5.98 16.02
CA THR A 2 -43.93 4.88 15.74
C THR A 2 -42.62 5.48 15.25
N ARG A 3 -41.59 5.41 16.10
CA ARG A 3 -40.26 5.96 15.82
C ARG A 3 -39.61 5.16 14.69
N LYS A 4 -39.55 5.76 13.51
CA LYS A 4 -38.91 5.26 12.29
C LYS A 4 -37.45 4.90 12.62
N LYS A 5 -37.13 3.61 12.57
CA LYS A 5 -35.77 3.07 12.72
C LYS A 5 -34.90 3.76 11.66
N ALA A 6 -33.93 4.55 12.09
CA ALA A 6 -32.92 5.11 11.19
C ALA A 6 -32.11 3.94 10.64
N SER A 7 -32.12 3.79 9.31
CA SER A 7 -31.26 2.88 8.59
C SER A 7 -29.83 3.39 8.67
N GLU A 8 -28.98 2.72 9.44
CA GLU A 8 -27.52 2.88 9.37
C GLU A 8 -27.05 2.55 7.94
N PRO A 9 -26.17 3.37 7.33
CA PRO A 9 -25.56 3.00 6.08
C PRO A 9 -24.67 1.78 6.34
N ALA A 10 -25.07 0.63 5.83
CA ALA A 10 -24.23 -0.56 5.81
C ALA A 10 -23.03 -0.26 4.90
N VAL A 11 -21.88 0.07 5.50
CA VAL A 11 -20.60 0.11 4.80
C VAL A 11 -20.33 -1.32 4.35
N SER A 12 -20.67 -1.60 3.10
CA SER A 12 -20.30 -2.86 2.46
C SER A 12 -18.77 -2.89 2.39
N PRO A 13 -18.08 -3.92 2.88
CA PRO A 13 -16.65 -4.02 2.65
C PRO A 13 -16.46 -4.00 1.14
N ALA A 14 -15.73 -3.00 0.62
CA ALA A 14 -15.20 -3.09 -0.73
C ALA A 14 -14.56 -4.47 -0.84
N ALA A 15 -14.96 -5.27 -1.83
CA ALA A 15 -14.53 -6.64 -1.92
C ALA A 15 -13.03 -6.66 -2.24
N VAL A 16 -12.19 -6.66 -1.22
CA VAL A 16 -10.74 -6.65 -1.40
C VAL A 16 -10.31 -8.07 -1.74
N TYR A 17 -10.01 -8.30 -3.01
CA TYR A 17 -9.58 -9.59 -3.49
C TYR A 17 -8.20 -9.95 -2.93
N ALA A 18 -8.01 -11.20 -2.51
CA ALA A 18 -6.79 -11.66 -1.86
C ALA A 18 -5.51 -11.38 -2.68
N HIS A 19 -5.58 -11.42 -4.02
CA HIS A 19 -4.43 -11.17 -4.88
C HIS A 19 -3.91 -9.72 -4.79
N LYS A 20 -4.74 -8.75 -4.40
CA LYS A 20 -4.33 -7.36 -4.19
C LYS A 20 -3.41 -7.20 -2.98
N HIS A 21 -3.37 -8.17 -2.07
CA HIS A 21 -2.54 -8.15 -0.86
C HIS A 21 -1.13 -8.73 -1.02
N PHE A 22 -0.82 -9.34 -2.16
CA PHE A 22 0.48 -9.98 -2.36
C PHE A 22 1.44 -9.04 -3.08
N ALA A 23 2.50 -8.67 -2.37
CA ALA A 23 3.62 -7.99 -2.98
C ALA A 23 4.24 -8.88 -4.08
N PRO A 24 4.74 -8.30 -5.18
CA PRO A 24 5.50 -9.04 -6.18
C PRO A 24 6.67 -9.80 -5.52
N ARG A 25 7.01 -10.97 -6.07
CA ARG A 25 8.15 -11.74 -5.58
C ARG A 25 9.44 -10.93 -5.73
N ALA A 26 10.26 -10.92 -4.69
CA ALA A 26 11.61 -10.38 -4.78
C ALA A 26 12.41 -11.17 -5.83
N SER A 27 13.10 -10.47 -6.73
CA SER A 27 14.02 -11.09 -7.68
C SER A 27 15.42 -11.17 -7.08
N ALA A 28 16.14 -12.27 -7.35
CA ALA A 28 17.55 -12.37 -7.04
C ALA A 28 18.33 -11.34 -7.88
N GLY A 29 19.12 -10.48 -7.23
CA GLY A 29 19.86 -9.39 -7.90
C GLY A 29 19.25 -7.99 -7.75
N MET A 30 18.31 -7.80 -6.83
CA MET A 30 17.76 -6.49 -6.51
C MET A 30 18.83 -5.56 -5.90
N VAL A 31 19.10 -4.43 -6.56
CA VAL A 31 20.04 -3.40 -6.07
C VAL A 31 19.41 -2.61 -4.92
N ALA A 32 20.15 -2.45 -3.81
CA ALA A 32 19.72 -1.66 -2.67
C ALA A 32 19.50 -0.18 -3.04
N ARG A 33 18.37 0.40 -2.63
CA ARG A 33 18.00 1.80 -2.89
C ARG A 33 18.17 2.65 -1.63
N ASP A 34 19.32 2.55 -0.98
CA ASP A 34 19.56 3.11 0.37
C ASP A 34 19.21 4.59 0.50
N ARG A 35 19.53 5.40 -0.52
CA ARG A 35 19.18 6.83 -0.52
C ARG A 35 17.67 7.07 -0.41
N LEU A 36 16.84 6.28 -1.09
CA LEU A 36 15.38 6.39 -1.03
C LEU A 36 14.85 5.87 0.31
N LEU A 37 15.42 4.77 0.81
CA LEU A 37 15.03 4.18 2.09
C LEU A 37 15.34 5.11 3.26
N GLN A 38 16.51 5.75 3.24
CA GLN A 38 16.91 6.76 4.22
C GLN A 38 16.03 8.01 4.14
N GLY A 39 15.71 8.48 2.93
CA GLY A 39 14.80 9.61 2.74
C GLY A 39 13.40 9.34 3.31
N LEU A 40 12.89 8.12 3.11
CA LEU A 40 11.60 7.71 3.69
C LEU A 40 11.68 7.61 5.23
N ALA A 41 12.77 7.05 5.77
CA ALA A 41 12.97 6.94 7.22
C ALA A 41 13.07 8.31 7.91
N ALA A 42 13.67 9.30 7.22
CA ALA A 42 13.75 10.68 7.71
C ALA A 42 12.41 11.42 7.64
N ALA A 43 11.48 10.97 6.79
CA ALA A 43 10.15 11.54 6.63
C ALA A 43 9.12 10.91 7.59
N ALA A 44 9.51 10.66 8.85
CA ALA A 44 8.71 9.92 9.83
C ALA A 44 7.33 10.54 10.12
N ASP A 45 7.21 11.88 10.00
CA ASP A 45 5.96 12.62 10.26
C ASP A 45 5.03 12.69 9.03
N VAL A 46 5.42 12.12 7.88
CA VAL A 46 4.64 12.14 6.64
C VAL A 46 3.67 10.97 6.59
N ARG A 47 2.38 11.29 6.39
CA ARG A 47 1.32 10.26 6.31
C ARG A 47 1.24 9.54 4.95
N ILE A 48 1.61 10.22 3.86
CA ILE A 48 1.48 9.70 2.50
C ILE A 48 2.74 10.04 1.71
N VAL A 49 3.35 9.03 1.10
CA VAL A 49 4.49 9.17 0.19
C VAL A 49 4.11 8.61 -1.18
N VAL A 50 4.33 9.40 -2.22
CA VAL A 50 4.07 9.00 -3.62
C VAL A 50 5.41 8.76 -4.32
N LEU A 51 5.58 7.55 -4.88
CA LEU A 51 6.76 7.21 -5.67
C LEU A 51 6.42 7.28 -7.17
N GLN A 52 6.89 8.34 -7.84
CA GLN A 52 6.68 8.55 -9.27
C GLN A 52 7.95 8.27 -10.08
N ALA A 53 7.84 7.49 -11.14
CA ALA A 53 8.89 7.23 -12.12
C ALA A 53 8.30 6.59 -13.39
N PRO A 54 8.98 6.61 -14.54
CA PRO A 54 8.53 5.91 -15.75
C PRO A 54 8.43 4.38 -15.56
N ALA A 55 7.84 3.70 -16.54
CA ALA A 55 7.82 2.23 -16.57
C ALA A 55 9.26 1.67 -16.51
N GLY A 56 9.43 0.51 -15.88
CA GLY A 56 10.73 -0.16 -15.77
C GLY A 56 11.74 0.43 -14.76
N HIS A 57 11.49 1.60 -14.14
CA HIS A 57 12.45 2.24 -13.23
C HIS A 57 12.55 1.61 -11.82
N GLY A 58 11.88 0.48 -11.59
CA GLY A 58 11.94 -0.25 -10.33
C GLY A 58 11.09 0.33 -9.20
N LYS A 59 9.96 0.98 -9.50
CA LYS A 59 9.02 1.49 -8.47
C LYS A 59 8.57 0.38 -7.52
N SER A 60 8.03 -0.71 -8.08
CA SER A 60 7.57 -1.86 -7.29
C SER A 60 8.70 -2.52 -6.52
N THR A 61 9.91 -2.53 -7.10
CA THR A 61 11.14 -3.01 -6.46
C THR A 61 11.49 -2.14 -5.23
N THR A 62 11.43 -0.82 -5.35
CA THR A 62 11.65 0.10 -4.23
C THR A 62 10.56 -0.05 -3.15
N LEU A 63 9.29 -0.18 -3.52
CA LEU A 63 8.20 -0.45 -2.56
C LEU A 63 8.40 -1.77 -1.81
N LEU A 64 8.92 -2.80 -2.49
CA LEU A 64 9.24 -4.07 -1.85
C LEU A 64 10.36 -3.93 -0.81
N GLN A 65 11.41 -3.17 -1.11
CA GLN A 65 12.49 -2.88 -0.16
C GLN A 65 12.00 -2.08 1.05
N ILE A 66 11.07 -1.12 0.83
CA ILE A 66 10.42 -0.37 1.91
C ILE A 66 9.65 -1.34 2.81
N LYS A 67 8.83 -2.22 2.23
CA LYS A 67 8.07 -3.24 2.97
C LYS A 67 9.00 -4.13 3.80
N GLN A 68 10.06 -4.66 3.19
CA GLN A 68 11.06 -5.48 3.88
C GLN A 68 11.71 -4.73 5.05
N GLY A 69 12.06 -3.45 4.86
CA GLY A 69 12.62 -2.60 5.91
C GLY A 69 11.62 -2.34 7.05
N CYS A 70 10.34 -2.16 6.75
CA CYS A 70 9.30 -2.01 7.78
C CYS A 70 9.09 -3.32 8.57
N GLU A 71 9.00 -4.45 7.89
CA GLU A 71 8.86 -5.78 8.50
C GLU A 71 10.06 -6.13 9.38
N ALA A 72 11.28 -5.84 8.94
CA ALA A 72 12.49 -6.03 9.72
C ALA A 72 12.52 -5.21 11.02
N ARG A 73 11.80 -4.08 11.06
CA ARG A 73 11.63 -3.25 12.27
C ARG A 73 10.41 -3.65 13.10
N GLY A 74 9.68 -4.70 12.73
CA GLY A 74 8.45 -5.13 13.40
C GLY A 74 7.24 -4.23 13.17
N VAL A 75 7.29 -3.36 12.15
CA VAL A 75 6.16 -2.48 11.81
C VAL A 75 5.14 -3.27 10.99
N PRO A 76 3.87 -3.37 11.44
CA PRO A 76 2.81 -4.01 10.67
C PRO A 76 2.67 -3.34 9.31
N THR A 77 2.90 -4.12 8.25
CA THR A 77 2.96 -3.59 6.88
C THR A 77 2.12 -4.47 5.97
N ALA A 78 1.24 -3.84 5.18
CA ALA A 78 0.45 -4.51 4.16
C ALA A 78 0.86 -4.04 2.76
N TRP A 79 0.65 -4.90 1.78
CA TRP A 79 0.70 -4.51 0.37
C TRP A 79 -0.74 -4.37 -0.13
N LEU A 80 -1.00 -3.34 -0.93
CA LEU A 80 -2.27 -3.18 -1.62
C LEU A 80 -1.98 -2.74 -3.05
N THR A 81 -2.33 -3.57 -4.01
CA THR A 81 -2.33 -3.22 -5.43
C THR A 81 -3.66 -2.53 -5.74
N LEU A 82 -3.58 -1.29 -6.21
CA LEU A 82 -4.73 -0.53 -6.68
C LEU A 82 -4.88 -0.70 -8.19
N ASP A 83 -6.11 -0.90 -8.65
CA ASP A 83 -6.49 -0.93 -10.06
C ASP A 83 -7.70 -0.03 -10.34
N ASP A 84 -8.08 0.09 -11.61
CA ASP A 84 -9.16 0.99 -12.04
C ASP A 84 -10.50 0.69 -11.37
N ALA A 85 -10.74 -0.56 -10.95
CA ALA A 85 -11.97 -0.97 -10.27
C ALA A 85 -12.04 -0.47 -8.82
N ASP A 86 -10.93 -0.01 -8.22
CA ASP A 86 -10.93 0.60 -6.88
C ASP A 86 -11.39 2.07 -6.90
N ASN A 87 -11.53 2.67 -8.09
CA ASN A 87 -11.94 4.06 -8.25
C ASN A 87 -13.48 4.23 -8.35
N GLU A 88 -14.24 3.15 -8.20
CA GLU A 88 -15.70 3.17 -8.21
C GLU A 88 -16.24 3.40 -6.78
N PRO A 89 -16.78 4.59 -6.46
CA PRO A 89 -17.49 4.78 -5.21
C PRO A 89 -18.77 3.94 -5.22
N ARG A 90 -18.87 2.98 -4.30
CA ARG A 90 -20.12 2.27 -4.00
C ARG A 90 -20.97 3.02 -2.99
#